data_AF-A0A1M6ASN2-F1
#
_entry.id   AF-A0A1M6ASN2-F1
#
_cell.length_a   1.000
_cell.length_b   1.000
_cell.length_c   1.000
_cell.angle_alpha   90.00
_cell.angle_beta   90.00
_cell.angle_gamma   90.00
#
_symmetry.space_group_name_H-M   'P 1'
#
loop_
_entity.id
_entity.type
_entity.pdbx_description
1 polymer ?
#
loop_
_entity_poly.entity_id
_entity_poly.type
_entity_poly.pdbx_seq_one_letter_code
_entity_poly.pdbx_strand_id
1 'polypeptide(L)'
;MNKIVIIIVAVVFLIVIYNYYQSKQAKKKLRELNESRPKLSKIKYVNQLVLKGFDKHHAEVVYDTIKEFIRMDDISLYPEDDIHVVYGVEELQDMELLDRVCDKLNLRRANQKDCDALNENLTIFNAEYILTLTRNLK
;
A
#
# COMPACT_ATOMS: atom_id res chain seq x y z
N MET A 1 6.09 -8.64 43.80
CA MET A 1 5.73 -8.42 42.39
C MET A 1 4.34 -8.98 42.17
N ASN A 2 3.36 -8.14 41.80
CA ASN A 2 1.95 -8.52 41.82
C ASN A 2 1.66 -9.54 40.69
N LYS A 3 0.98 -10.65 40.96
CA LYS A 3 0.74 -11.74 39.97
C LYS A 3 0.13 -11.22 38.67
N ILE A 4 -0.69 -10.17 38.77
CA ILE A 4 -1.33 -9.47 37.65
C ILE A 4 -0.30 -8.85 36.70
N VAL A 5 0.76 -8.23 37.23
CA VAL A 5 1.81 -7.59 36.41
C VAL A 5 2.55 -8.63 35.58
N ILE A 6 2.81 -9.81 36.15
CA ILE A 6 3.48 -10.92 35.46
C ILE A 6 2.61 -11.43 34.30
N ILE A 7 1.29 -11.53 34.51
CA ILE A 7 0.34 -11.97 33.47
C ILE A 7 0.29 -10.95 32.33
N ILE A 8 0.20 -9.65 32.62
CA ILE A 8 0.17 -8.60 31.60
C ILE A 8 1.44 -8.64 30.75
N VAL A 9 2.61 -8.74 31.38
CA VAL A 9 3.89 -8.82 30.67
C VAL A 9 3.95 -10.07 29.78
N ALA A 10 3.47 -11.22 30.25
CA ALA A 10 3.42 -12.45 29.46
C ALA A 10 2.50 -12.30 28.24
N VAL A 11 1.32 -11.69 28.38
CA VAL A 11 0.38 -11.45 27.27
C VAL A 11 0.99 -10.51 26.23
N VAL A 12 1.57 -9.39 26.66
CA VAL A 12 2.24 -8.45 25.75
C VAL A 12 3.40 -9.13 25.01
N PHE A 13 4.18 -9.94 25.72
CA PHE A 13 5.30 -10.68 25.11
C PHE A 13 4.82 -11.68 24.04
N LEU A 14 3.72 -12.39 24.29
CA LEU A 14 3.11 -13.28 23.30
C LEU A 14 2.59 -12.53 22.06
N ILE A 15 1.97 -11.37 22.25
CA ILE A 15 1.53 -10.50 21.14
C ILE A 15 2.73 -10.07 20.28
N VAL A 16 3.83 -9.67 20.91
CA VAL A 16 5.06 -9.26 20.20
C VAL A 16 5.63 -10.42 19.39
N ILE A 17 5.73 -11.63 19.97
CA ILE A 17 6.21 -12.82 19.25
C ILE A 17 5.30 -13.16 18.07
N TYR A 18 3.98 -13.11 18.29
CA TYR A 18 2.99 -13.41 17.25
C TYR A 18 3.14 -12.44 16.06
N ASN A 19 3.20 -11.12 16.35
CA ASN A 19 3.38 -10.09 15.33
C ASN A 19 4.72 -10.26 14.58
N TYR A 20 5.79 -10.61 15.29
CA TYR A 20 7.09 -10.88 14.67
C TYR A 20 7.01 -12.06 13.68
N TYR A 21 6.35 -13.16 14.08
CA TYR A 21 6.22 -14.34 13.22
C TYR A 21 5.34 -14.07 12.00
N GLN A 22 4.20 -13.38 12.18
CA GLN A 22 3.32 -12.91 11.10
C GLN A 22 4.09 -12.06 10.09
N SER A 23 4.81 -11.04 10.57
CA SER A 23 5.63 -10.16 9.71
C SER A 23 6.68 -10.93 8.92
N LYS A 24 7.33 -11.91 9.56
CA LYS A 24 8.34 -12.76 8.89
C LYS A 24 7.72 -13.61 7.77
N GLN A 25 6.54 -14.19 8.01
CA GLN A 25 5.84 -14.95 6.97
C GLN A 25 5.37 -14.08 5.81
N ALA A 26 4.82 -12.90 6.10
CA ALA A 26 4.41 -11.95 5.08
C ALA A 26 5.58 -11.56 4.17
N LYS A 27 6.73 -11.18 4.77
CA LYS A 27 7.96 -10.88 4.02
C LYS A 27 8.44 -12.05 3.16
N LYS A 28 8.33 -13.29 3.66
CA LYS A 28 8.72 -14.48 2.92
C LYS A 28 7.84 -14.68 1.69
N LYS A 29 6.50 -14.62 1.84
CA LYS A 29 5.55 -14.73 0.73
C LYS A 29 5.76 -13.66 -0.32
N LEU A 30 5.98 -12.42 0.13
CA LEU A 30 6.19 -11.27 -0.74
C LEU A 30 7.50 -11.39 -1.53
N ARG A 31 8.55 -11.94 -0.89
CA ARG A 31 9.81 -12.28 -1.56
C ARG A 31 9.65 -13.39 -2.59
N GLU A 32 8.96 -14.48 -2.26
CA GLU A 32 8.67 -15.57 -3.20
C GLU A 32 7.86 -15.08 -4.41
N LEU A 33 6.89 -14.20 -4.17
CA LEU A 33 6.13 -13.56 -5.23
C LEU A 33 7.03 -12.69 -6.12
N ASN A 34 7.90 -11.89 -5.51
CA ASN A 34 8.81 -11.02 -6.22
C ASN A 34 9.86 -11.78 -7.05
N GLU A 35 10.31 -12.93 -6.56
CA GLU A 35 11.24 -13.82 -7.27
C GLU A 35 10.56 -14.58 -8.42
N SER A 36 9.26 -14.87 -8.31
CA SER A 36 8.50 -15.63 -9.32
C SER A 36 7.94 -14.76 -10.46
N ARG A 37 7.74 -13.46 -10.25
CA ARG A 37 7.22 -12.54 -11.27
C ARG A 37 8.36 -11.83 -12.02
N PRO A 38 8.21 -11.59 -13.33
CA PRO A 38 9.18 -10.77 -14.05
C PRO A 38 9.21 -9.35 -13.46
N LYS A 39 10.37 -8.69 -13.46
CA LYS A 39 10.47 -7.32 -12.97
C LYS A 39 9.79 -6.36 -13.95
N LEU A 40 8.77 -5.64 -13.50
CA LEU A 40 8.18 -4.54 -14.25
C LEU A 40 8.96 -3.26 -13.98
N SER A 41 9.51 -2.65 -15.03
CA SER A 41 10.21 -1.37 -14.87
C SER A 41 9.21 -0.25 -14.55
N LYS A 42 9.65 0.76 -13.79
CA LYS A 42 8.88 1.98 -13.54
C LYS A 42 8.31 2.58 -14.83
N ILE A 43 9.10 2.60 -15.91
CA ILE A 43 8.67 3.12 -17.21
C ILE A 43 7.48 2.33 -17.75
N LYS A 44 7.52 1.00 -17.71
CA LYS A 44 6.40 0.17 -18.18
C LYS A 44 5.16 0.33 -17.31
N TYR A 45 5.34 0.35 -15.99
CA TYR A 45 4.28 0.62 -15.02
C TYR A 45 3.56 1.95 -15.33
N VAL A 46 4.33 3.03 -15.47
CA VAL A 46 3.80 4.37 -15.74
C VAL A 46 3.12 4.41 -17.10
N ASN A 47 3.72 3.81 -18.14
CA ASN A 47 3.14 3.80 -19.48
C ASN A 47 1.79 3.07 -19.51
N GLN A 48 1.62 1.97 -18.76
CA GLN A 48 0.33 1.27 -18.66
C GLN A 48 -0.78 2.19 -18.11
N LEU A 49 -0.45 3.01 -17.09
CA LEU A 49 -1.39 3.95 -16.50
C LEU A 49 -1.66 5.17 -17.41
N VAL A 50 -0.62 5.67 -18.10
CA VAL A 50 -0.78 6.75 -19.08
C VAL A 50 -1.66 6.32 -20.26
N LEU A 51 -1.55 5.08 -20.72
CA LEU A 51 -2.42 4.52 -21.76
C LEU A 51 -3.89 4.43 -21.32
N LYS A 52 -4.16 4.36 -20.00
CA LYS A 52 -5.50 4.47 -19.42
C LYS A 52 -5.96 5.93 -19.22
N GLY A 53 -5.18 6.91 -19.67
CA GLY A 53 -5.51 8.34 -19.58
C GLY A 53 -5.09 9.02 -18.27
N PHE A 54 -4.29 8.37 -17.42
CA PHE A 54 -3.75 9.01 -16.23
C PHE A 54 -2.58 9.93 -16.54
N ASP A 55 -2.42 10.97 -15.72
CA ASP A 55 -1.28 11.87 -15.84
C ASP A 55 0.02 11.15 -15.48
N LYS A 56 1.06 11.37 -16.30
CA LYS A 56 2.35 10.70 -16.14
C LYS A 56 3.02 11.04 -14.81
N HIS A 57 3.01 12.30 -14.42
CA HIS A 57 3.63 12.74 -13.17
C HIS A 57 2.90 12.13 -11.96
N HIS A 58 1.56 12.12 -11.98
CA HIS A 58 0.77 11.45 -10.96
C HIS A 58 1.11 9.96 -10.86
N ALA A 59 1.20 9.24 -11.99
CA ALA A 59 1.54 7.83 -12.01
C ALA A 59 2.95 7.55 -11.47
N GLU A 60 3.92 8.42 -11.75
CA GLU A 60 5.27 8.34 -11.20
C GLU A 60 5.27 8.53 -9.68
N VAL A 61 4.54 9.52 -9.16
CA VAL A 61 4.43 9.76 -7.71
C VAL A 61 3.76 8.60 -6.99
N VAL A 62 2.70 8.02 -7.56
CA VAL A 62 2.04 6.84 -6.99
C VAL A 62 2.99 5.65 -6.94
N TYR A 63 3.73 5.36 -8.02
CA TYR A 63 4.73 4.29 -8.04
C TYR A 63 5.79 4.46 -6.94
N ASP A 64 6.40 5.65 -6.87
CA ASP A 64 7.47 5.93 -5.90
C ASP A 64 6.95 5.84 -4.46
N THR A 65 5.73 6.34 -4.22
CA THR A 65 5.14 6.35 -2.89
C THR A 65 4.75 4.95 -2.42
N ILE A 66 4.15 4.11 -3.27
CA ILE A 66 3.87 2.71 -2.95
C ILE A 66 5.18 1.97 -2.64
N LYS A 67 6.21 2.17 -3.46
CA LYS A 67 7.51 1.53 -3.27
C LYS A 67 8.17 1.93 -1.96
N GLU A 68 8.19 3.22 -1.64
CA GLU A 68 8.68 3.75 -0.36
C GLU A 68 7.85 3.24 0.84
N PHE A 69 6.54 3.09 0.65
CA PHE A 69 5.63 2.64 1.70
C PHE A 69 5.87 1.18 2.08
N ILE A 70 6.03 0.30 1.08
CA ILE A 70 6.30 -1.13 1.28
C ILE A 70 7.72 -1.38 1.84
N ARG A 71 8.64 -0.42 1.66
CA ARG A 71 10.04 -0.48 2.16
C ARG A 71 10.79 -1.73 1.70
N MET A 72 10.62 -2.09 0.43
CA MET A 72 11.38 -3.17 -0.22
C MET A 72 12.05 -2.65 -1.49
N ASP A 73 13.39 -2.64 -1.48
CA ASP A 73 14.19 -2.02 -2.53
C ASP A 73 13.99 -2.65 -3.91
N ASP A 74 13.74 -3.97 -3.93
CA ASP A 74 13.75 -4.77 -5.15
C ASP A 74 12.36 -5.31 -5.56
N ILE A 75 11.29 -4.67 -5.07
CA ILE A 75 9.92 -5.10 -5.37
C ILE A 75 9.48 -4.77 -6.80
N SER A 76 8.83 -5.74 -7.45
CA SER A 76 8.17 -5.59 -8.74
C SER A 76 6.71 -5.17 -8.50
N LEU A 77 6.42 -3.88 -8.74
CA LEU A 77 5.07 -3.33 -8.63
C LEU A 77 4.32 -3.44 -9.95
N TYR A 78 3.05 -3.82 -9.89
CA TYR A 78 2.12 -3.82 -11.03
C TYR A 78 0.92 -2.91 -10.75
N PRO A 79 0.42 -2.14 -11.73
CA PRO A 79 -0.70 -1.22 -11.51
C PRO A 79 -2.00 -1.89 -11.04
N GLU A 80 -2.23 -3.13 -11.46
CA GLU A 80 -3.41 -3.95 -11.16
C GLU A 80 -3.34 -4.67 -9.82
N ASP A 81 -2.17 -4.72 -9.18
CA ASP A 81 -2.00 -5.42 -7.92
C ASP A 81 -2.82 -4.73 -6.82
N ASP A 82 -3.63 -5.54 -6.13
CA ASP A 82 -4.27 -5.13 -4.89
C ASP A 82 -3.19 -4.95 -3.82
N ILE A 83 -3.06 -3.73 -3.29
CA ILE A 83 -1.99 -3.38 -2.38
C ILE A 83 -2.12 -4.12 -1.04
N HIS A 84 -3.35 -4.41 -0.60
CA HIS A 84 -3.59 -5.16 0.63
C HIS A 84 -3.20 -6.62 0.46
N VAL A 85 -3.69 -7.24 -0.61
CA VAL A 85 -3.53 -8.68 -0.82
C VAL A 85 -2.10 -9.03 -1.22
N VAL A 86 -1.53 -8.25 -2.14
CA VAL A 86 -0.22 -8.54 -2.72
C VAL A 86 0.91 -8.09 -1.80
N TYR A 87 0.76 -6.90 -1.20
CA TYR A 87 1.84 -6.30 -0.42
C TYR A 87 1.66 -6.38 1.10
N GLY A 88 0.53 -6.92 1.56
CA GLY A 88 0.25 -7.07 2.99
C GLY A 88 0.15 -5.74 3.72
N VAL A 89 -0.18 -4.67 3.00
CA VAL A 89 -0.52 -3.37 3.59
C VAL A 89 -1.88 -3.53 4.26
N GLU A 90 -1.97 -3.18 5.54
CA GLU A 90 -3.23 -3.27 6.28
C GLU A 90 -4.17 -2.15 5.82
N GLU A 91 -5.48 -2.41 5.72
CA GLU A 91 -6.50 -1.40 5.36
C GLU A 91 -6.43 -0.15 6.26
N LEU A 92 -6.03 -0.32 7.52
CA LEU A 92 -5.81 0.78 8.47
C LEU A 92 -4.73 1.78 8.03
N GLN A 93 -3.89 1.39 7.07
CA GLN A 93 -2.78 2.18 6.54
C GLN A 93 -3.13 2.85 5.21
N ASP A 94 -4.33 2.63 4.66
CA ASP A 94 -4.73 3.19 3.36
C ASP A 94 -4.71 4.70 3.37
N MET A 95 -5.29 5.30 4.41
CA MET A 95 -5.31 6.74 4.58
C MET A 95 -3.89 7.32 4.70
N GLU A 96 -2.95 6.58 5.31
CA GLU A 96 -1.57 7.02 5.40
C GLU A 96 -0.88 7.01 4.02
N LEU A 97 -1.10 5.96 3.23
CA LEU A 97 -0.58 5.88 1.86
C LEU A 97 -1.18 7.00 0.99
N LEU A 98 -2.50 7.19 1.07
CA LEU A 98 -3.22 8.22 0.32
C LEU A 98 -2.77 9.63 0.71
N ASP A 99 -2.62 9.90 2.01
CA ASP A 99 -2.13 11.19 2.51
C ASP A 99 -0.74 11.50 1.95
N ARG A 100 0.18 10.52 1.95
CA ARG A 100 1.53 10.70 1.40
C ARG A 100 1.50 11.00 -0.11
N VAL A 101 0.62 10.33 -0.87
CA VAL A 101 0.44 10.60 -2.29
C VAL A 101 -0.10 12.01 -2.49
N CYS A 102 -1.14 12.41 -1.73
CA CYS A 102 -1.74 13.73 -1.81
C CYS A 102 -0.73 14.84 -1.46
N ASP A 103 0.04 14.66 -0.38
CA ASP A 103 1.06 15.60 0.06
C ASP A 103 2.14 15.78 -1.03
N LYS A 104 2.61 14.70 -1.68
CA LYS A 104 3.58 14.79 -2.79
C LYS A 104 3.01 15.44 -4.05
N LEU A 105 1.72 15.28 -4.31
CA LEU A 105 1.02 15.90 -5.43
C LEU A 105 0.50 17.31 -5.11
N ASN A 106 0.74 17.81 -3.89
CA ASN A 106 0.21 19.08 -3.40
C ASN A 106 -1.32 19.20 -3.55
N LEU A 107 -2.03 18.11 -3.24
CA LEU A 107 -3.49 18.03 -3.24
C LEU A 107 -4.03 18.11 -1.81
N ARG A 108 -5.32 18.42 -1.67
CA ARG A 108 -6.00 18.21 -0.40
C ARG A 108 -5.96 16.71 -0.06
N ARG A 109 -5.85 16.39 1.23
CA ARG A 109 -5.95 15.01 1.71
C ARG A 109 -7.35 14.45 1.44
N ALA A 110 -7.40 13.16 1.14
CA ALA A 110 -8.64 12.44 1.03
C ALA A 110 -9.31 12.35 2.40
N ASN A 111 -10.64 12.38 2.44
CA ASN A 111 -11.41 12.00 3.61
C ASN A 111 -12.19 10.72 3.33
N GLN A 112 -12.80 10.15 4.37
CA GLN A 112 -13.56 8.91 4.24
C GLN A 112 -14.66 8.98 3.16
N LYS A 113 -15.33 10.13 2.99
CA LYS A 113 -16.39 10.29 1.98
C LYS A 113 -15.84 10.23 0.56
N ASP A 114 -14.63 10.73 0.32
CA ASP A 114 -13.97 10.63 -0.98
C ASP A 114 -13.69 9.16 -1.33
N CYS A 115 -13.22 8.39 -0.35
CA CYS A 115 -12.98 6.96 -0.49
C CYS A 115 -14.29 6.18 -0.67
N ASP A 116 -15.32 6.46 0.14
CA ASP A 116 -16.61 5.79 0.08
C ASP A 116 -17.27 5.97 -1.29
N ALA A 117 -17.24 7.19 -1.84
CA ALA A 117 -17.76 7.47 -3.18
C ALA A 117 -17.02 6.69 -4.28
N LEU A 118 -15.73 6.45 -4.10
CA LEU A 118 -14.93 5.68 -5.05
C LEU A 118 -15.15 4.17 -4.91
N ASN A 119 -15.36 3.69 -3.69
CA ASN A 119 -15.60 2.28 -3.36
C ASN A 119 -16.87 1.72 -4.01
N GLU A 120 -17.83 2.57 -4.40
CA GLU A 120 -18.99 2.15 -5.20
C GLU A 120 -18.60 1.62 -6.59
N ASN A 121 -17.46 2.06 -7.14
CA ASN A 121 -17.03 1.76 -8.51
C ASN A 121 -15.74 0.95 -8.58
N LEU A 122 -14.84 1.09 -7.59
CA LEU A 122 -13.56 0.42 -7.52
C LEU A 122 -13.41 -0.28 -6.17
N THR A 123 -13.45 -1.62 -6.18
CA THR A 123 -13.33 -2.43 -4.96
C THR A 123 -11.89 -2.85 -4.65
N ILE A 124 -10.98 -2.69 -5.61
CA ILE A 124 -9.58 -3.10 -5.49
C ILE A 124 -8.74 -1.88 -5.17
N PHE A 125 -8.03 -1.90 -4.05
CA PHE A 125 -7.12 -0.81 -3.65
C PHE A 125 -5.78 -0.95 -4.40
N ASN A 126 -5.75 -0.52 -5.66
CA ASN A 126 -4.60 -0.59 -6.54
C ASN A 126 -4.16 0.81 -7.03
N ALA A 127 -3.21 0.87 -7.97
CA ALA A 127 -2.71 2.15 -8.51
C ALA A 127 -3.81 2.98 -9.19
N GLU A 128 -4.74 2.31 -9.87
CA GLU A 128 -5.85 2.94 -10.58
C GLU A 128 -6.85 3.56 -9.59
N TYR A 129 -7.10 2.91 -8.45
CA TYR A 129 -7.87 3.47 -7.36
C TYR A 129 -7.25 4.79 -6.87
N ILE A 130 -5.96 4.77 -6.50
CA ILE A 130 -5.26 5.94 -5.96
C ILE A 130 -5.25 7.09 -6.99
N LEU A 131 -4.99 6.78 -8.26
CA LEU A 131 -4.97 7.78 -9.32
C LEU A 131 -6.35 8.36 -9.63
N THR A 132 -7.39 7.54 -9.57
CA THR A 132 -8.78 8.00 -9.75
C THR A 132 -9.19 8.89 -8.59
N LEU A 133 -8.86 8.50 -7.36
CA LEU A 133 -9.10 9.31 -6.17
C LEU A 133 -8.41 10.67 -6.31
N THR A 134 -7.10 10.69 -6.54
CA THR A 134 -6.33 11.94 -6.65
C THR A 134 -6.77 12.85 -7.80
N ARG A 135 -7.30 12.28 -8.89
CA ARG A 135 -7.92 13.06 -9.97
C ARG A 135 -9.17 13.80 -9.50
N ASN A 136 -9.97 13.20 -8.62
CA ASN A 136 -11.21 13.78 -8.06
C ASN A 136 -10.95 14.75 -6.90
N LEU A 137 -9.72 14.84 -6.40
CA LEU A 137 -9.31 15.75 -5.32
C LEU A 137 -8.78 17.11 -5.82
N LYS A 138 -8.55 17.24 -7.14
CA LYS A 138 -8.24 18.53 -7.78
C LYS A 138 -9.46 19.45 -7.77
#